data_AF-A0AAN8T1H6-F1
#
_entry.id   AF-A0AAN8T1H6-F1
#
_cell.length_a   1.000
_cell.length_b   1.000
_cell.length_c   1.000
_cell.angle_alpha   90.00
_cell.angle_beta   90.00
_cell.angle_gamma   90.00
#
_symmetry.space_group_name_H-M   'P 1'
#
loop_
_entity.id
_entity.type
_entity.pdbx_description
1 polymer ?
#
loop_
_entity_poly.entity_id
_entity_poly.type
_entity_poly.pdbx_seq_one_letter_code
_entity_poly.pdbx_strand_id
1 'polypeptide(L)'
;MLTMPNIEVYIIDPGCSNHSPLSINFVQQVELRSRPFRFLNNQTQHVKFQETVQTVWQDSAGGNKMMRVWQKLKKVKQGLKFLNKTEFQGVKMRINMLRQKLYDIQRAMRLPGQPLNMIETERETKMNLEKWLKVEESIMRQKSRVQRLKLGNGNTAYFHARLRNRIAQNRITSLISANGSIVTTTNDIEDKILDFYKINY
;
A
#
# COMPACT_ATOMS: atom_id res chain seq x y z
N MET A 1 0.23 7.74 -16.18
CA MET A 1 -1.02 7.08 -15.72
C MET A 1 -2.05 8.18 -15.53
N LEU A 2 -3.17 8.11 -16.24
CA LEU A 2 -4.30 9.04 -16.06
C LEU A 2 -4.89 8.87 -14.65
N THR A 3 -4.90 9.95 -13.88
CA THR A 3 -5.61 10.03 -12.59
C THR A 3 -7.08 10.30 -12.87
N MET A 4 -7.91 9.26 -12.86
CA MET A 4 -9.35 9.42 -12.93
C MET A 4 -9.87 9.96 -11.58
N PRO A 5 -10.64 11.07 -11.56
CA PRO A 5 -11.29 11.54 -10.34
C PRO A 5 -12.29 10.51 -9.85
N ASN A 6 -12.55 10.48 -8.54
CA ASN A 6 -13.58 9.60 -8.00
C ASN A 6 -14.96 10.19 -8.36
N ILE A 7 -15.84 9.34 -8.85
CA ILE A 7 -17.18 9.71 -9.31
C ILE A 7 -18.19 9.00 -8.42
N GLU A 8 -19.13 9.75 -7.87
CA GLU A 8 -20.30 9.23 -7.16
C GLU A 8 -21.54 9.55 -7.99
N VAL A 9 -22.45 8.58 -8.10
CA VAL A 9 -23.70 8.73 -8.85
C VAL A 9 -24.87 8.52 -7.89
N TYR A 10 -25.74 9.52 -7.80
CA TYR A 10 -26.97 9.49 -7.02
C TYR A 10 -28.16 9.40 -7.96
N ILE A 11 -29.00 8.39 -7.76
CA ILE A 11 -30.28 8.27 -8.47
C ILE A 11 -31.29 9.12 -7.69
N ILE A 12 -31.84 10.13 -8.35
CA ILE A 12 -32.82 11.04 -7.76
C ILE A 12 -34.23 10.50 -8.03
N ASP A 13 -35.16 10.82 -7.13
CA ASP A 13 -36.56 10.48 -7.30
C ASP A 13 -37.11 11.02 -8.64
N PRO A 14 -37.84 10.19 -9.41
CA PRO A 14 -38.29 10.54 -10.76
C PRO A 14 -39.40 11.60 -10.78
N GLY A 15 -40.07 11.87 -9.66
CA GLY A 15 -41.21 12.78 -9.60
C GLY A 15 -42.32 12.33 -10.58
N CYS A 16 -42.78 13.23 -11.45
CA CYS A 16 -43.77 12.92 -12.48
C CYS A 16 -43.17 12.32 -13.77
N SER A 17 -41.85 12.11 -13.81
CA SER A 17 -41.16 11.51 -14.96
C SER A 17 -41.22 9.99 -14.90
N ASN A 18 -41.18 9.34 -16.06
CA ASN A 18 -40.92 7.89 -16.16
C ASN A 18 -39.42 7.55 -16.13
N HIS A 19 -38.56 8.55 -15.93
CA HIS A 19 -37.10 8.40 -15.82
C HIS A 19 -36.57 9.09 -14.55
N SER A 20 -35.65 8.43 -13.83
CA SER A 20 -34.94 8.99 -12.68
C SER A 20 -33.71 9.80 -13.12
N PRO A 21 -33.57 11.07 -12.70
CA PRO A 21 -32.36 11.84 -12.93
C PRO A 21 -31.14 11.23 -12.24
N LEU A 22 -29.97 11.36 -12.86
CA LEU A 22 -28.68 10.97 -12.27
C LEU A 22 -27.88 12.22 -11.91
N SER A 23 -27.54 12.37 -10.63
CA SER A 23 -26.58 13.39 -10.17
C SER A 23 -25.19 12.78 -10.07
N ILE A 24 -24.24 13.38 -10.79
CA ILE A 24 -22.85 12.93 -10.85
C ILE A 24 -22.00 13.92 -10.04
N ASN A 25 -21.47 13.46 -8.92
CA ASN A 25 -20.60 14.25 -8.06
C ASN A 25 -19.14 13.84 -8.25
N PHE A 26 -18.29 14.82 -8.53
CA PHE A 26 -16.84 14.64 -8.58
C PHE A 26 -16.27 14.85 -7.18
N VAL A 27 -15.85 13.76 -6.54
CA VAL A 27 -15.34 13.85 -5.18
C VAL A 27 -13.95 14.46 -5.21
N GLN A 28 -13.82 15.66 -4.64
CA GLN A 28 -12.55 16.35 -4.47
C GLN A 28 -11.57 15.43 -3.71
N GLN A 29 -10.31 15.42 -4.12
CA GLN A 29 -9.30 14.59 -3.44
C GLN A 29 -9.18 15.05 -1.99
N VAL A 30 -9.69 14.23 -1.07
CA VAL A 30 -9.53 14.41 0.38
C VAL A 30 -8.03 14.46 0.69
N GLU A 31 -7.64 15.37 1.57
CA GLU A 31 -6.27 15.50 2.05
C GLU A 31 -5.69 14.13 2.44
N LEU A 32 -4.45 13.88 2.04
CA LEU A 32 -3.74 12.65 2.32
C LEU A 32 -3.40 12.56 3.82
N ARG A 33 -4.35 12.11 4.63
CA ARG A 33 -4.10 11.78 6.04
C ARG A 33 -3.07 10.65 6.16
N SER A 34 -2.35 10.66 7.28
CA SER A 34 -1.30 9.68 7.58
C SER A 34 -1.86 8.26 7.55
N ARG A 35 -1.33 7.41 6.66
CA ARG A 35 -1.80 6.04 6.52
C ARG A 35 -1.37 5.19 7.72
N PRO A 36 -2.26 4.33 8.24
CA PRO A 36 -1.88 3.43 9.32
C PRO A 36 -0.74 2.51 8.86
N PHE A 37 0.17 2.22 9.78
CA PHE A 37 1.24 1.26 9.52
C PHE A 37 0.64 -0.10 9.17
N ARG A 38 1.12 -0.69 8.08
CA ARG A 38 0.82 -2.06 7.69
C ARG A 38 2.12 -2.81 7.58
N PHE A 39 2.21 -3.90 8.31
CA PHE A 39 3.33 -4.82 8.24
C PHE A 39 3.39 -5.47 6.84
N LEU A 40 4.58 -5.54 6.25
CA LEU A 40 4.82 -6.25 5.01
C LEU A 40 5.65 -7.50 5.31
N ASN A 41 5.22 -8.66 4.82
CA ASN A 41 5.87 -9.93 5.14
C ASN A 41 7.32 -9.96 4.65
N ASN A 42 7.63 -9.28 3.54
CA ASN A 42 9.00 -9.18 3.04
C ASN A 42 9.97 -8.53 4.04
N GLN A 43 9.47 -7.77 5.01
CA GLN A 43 10.33 -7.20 6.04
C GLN A 43 10.98 -8.29 6.88
N THR A 44 10.34 -9.44 7.09
CA THR A 44 10.93 -10.54 7.88
C THR A 44 12.17 -11.14 7.23
N GLN A 45 12.29 -11.03 5.90
CA GLN A 45 13.42 -11.56 5.15
C GLN A 45 14.63 -10.61 5.18
N HIS A 46 14.47 -9.39 5.70
CA HIS A 46 15.56 -8.43 5.78
C HIS A 46 16.46 -8.74 6.97
N VAL A 47 17.78 -8.74 6.77
CA VAL A 47 18.78 -9.09 7.80
C VAL A 47 18.60 -8.28 9.09
N LYS A 48 18.36 -6.98 8.97
CA LYS A 48 18.14 -6.08 10.12
C LYS A 48 16.79 -6.24 10.82
N PHE A 49 15.86 -7.05 10.31
CA PHE A 49 14.54 -7.20 10.92
C PHE A 49 14.63 -7.82 12.31
N GLN A 50 15.28 -8.98 12.41
CA GLN A 50 15.40 -9.71 13.66
C GLN A 50 16.22 -8.91 14.68
N GLU A 51 17.30 -8.29 14.24
CA GLU A 51 18.12 -7.37 15.05
C GLU A 51 17.27 -6.21 15.62
N THR A 52 16.50 -5.52 14.77
CA THR A 52 15.65 -4.40 15.19
C THR A 52 14.61 -4.83 16.23
N VAL A 53 13.99 -6.01 16.03
CA VAL A 53 13.01 -6.54 16.97
C VAL A 53 13.68 -6.90 18.29
N GLN A 54 14.81 -7.61 18.25
CA GLN A 54 15.51 -8.08 19.43
C GLN A 54 16.02 -6.92 20.30
N THR A 55 16.65 -5.91 19.70
CA THR A 55 17.14 -4.72 20.40
C THR A 55 16.00 -4.01 21.13
N VAL A 56 14.84 -3.85 20.48
CA VAL A 56 13.67 -3.23 21.12
C VAL A 56 13.06 -4.14 22.20
N TRP A 57 13.11 -5.45 22.03
CA TRP A 57 12.51 -6.40 22.96
C TRP A 57 13.34 -6.61 24.23
N GLN A 58 14.66 -6.44 24.14
CA GLN A 58 15.58 -6.48 25.27
C GLN A 58 15.56 -5.19 26.10
N ASP A 59 15.03 -4.10 25.54
CA ASP A 59 14.90 -2.82 26.23
C ASP A 59 13.98 -2.94 27.46
N SER A 60 14.47 -2.48 28.62
CA SER A 60 13.81 -2.62 29.91
C SER A 60 12.81 -1.48 30.10
N ALA A 61 11.58 -1.69 29.62
CA ALA A 61 10.49 -0.74 29.84
C ALA A 61 9.98 -0.79 31.30
N GLY A 62 9.92 0.36 31.97
CA GLY A 62 9.24 0.53 33.26
C GLY A 62 7.70 0.45 33.14
N GLY A 63 7.00 0.31 34.26
CA GLY A 63 5.52 0.27 34.32
C GLY A 63 4.91 -1.12 34.47
N ASN A 64 3.58 -1.21 34.37
CA ASN A 64 2.83 -2.48 34.48
C ASN A 64 3.10 -3.39 33.26
N LYS A 65 3.03 -4.71 33.43
CA LYS A 65 3.29 -5.76 32.43
C LYS A 65 2.63 -5.44 31.07
N MET A 66 1.35 -5.05 31.05
CA MET A 66 0.63 -4.73 29.82
C MET A 66 1.15 -3.46 29.13
N MET A 67 1.47 -2.43 29.91
CA MET A 67 2.05 -1.19 29.40
C MET A 67 3.44 -1.41 28.80
N ARG A 68 4.24 -2.32 29.39
CA ARG A 68 5.54 -2.71 28.83
C ARG A 68 5.39 -3.35 27.45
N VAL A 69 4.45 -4.28 27.29
CA VAL A 69 4.18 -4.93 25.99
C VAL A 69 3.75 -3.90 24.95
N TRP A 70 2.84 -2.99 25.32
CA TRP A 70 2.39 -1.94 24.41
C TRP A 70 3.52 -1.00 23.97
N GLN A 71 4.37 -0.56 24.90
CA GLN A 71 5.52 0.30 24.59
C GLN A 71 6.53 -0.40 23.68
N LYS A 72 6.82 -1.69 23.93
CA LYS A 72 7.69 -2.49 23.06
C LYS A 72 7.12 -2.61 21.65
N LEU A 73 5.83 -2.93 21.51
CA LEU A 73 5.16 -2.99 20.20
C LEU A 73 5.19 -1.63 19.48
N LYS A 74 5.02 -0.53 20.22
CA LYS A 74 5.10 0.84 19.67
C LYS A 74 6.50 1.15 19.12
N LYS A 75 7.56 0.79 19.86
CA LYS A 75 8.96 0.95 19.43
C LYS A 75 9.30 0.04 18.23
N VAL A 76 8.87 -1.22 18.24
CA VAL A 76 9.05 -2.14 17.10
C VAL A 76 8.37 -1.57 15.86
N LYS A 77 7.13 -1.10 15.98
CA LYS A 77 6.42 -0.43 14.88
C LYS A 77 7.20 0.76 14.30
N GLN A 78 7.85 1.57 15.14
CA GLN A 78 8.67 2.70 14.67
C GLN A 78 9.91 2.21 13.91
N GLY A 79 10.65 1.24 14.46
CA GLY A 79 11.82 0.64 13.79
C GLY A 79 11.46 0.00 12.45
N LEU A 80 10.36 -0.76 12.41
CA LEU A 80 9.87 -1.37 11.17
C LEU A 80 9.37 -0.34 10.16
N LYS A 81 8.80 0.79 10.60
CA LYS A 81 8.41 1.88 9.71
C LYS A 81 9.63 2.54 9.09
N PHE A 82 10.69 2.75 9.87
CA PHE A 82 11.97 3.25 9.38
C PHE A 82 12.58 2.28 8.35
N LEU A 83 12.68 1.00 8.68
CA LEU A 83 13.19 -0.03 7.77
C LEU A 83 12.38 -0.13 6.47
N ASN A 84 11.06 0.02 6.55
CA ASN A 84 10.19 0.04 5.37
C ASN A 84 10.53 1.25 4.46
N LYS A 85 10.72 2.42 5.07
CA LYS A 85 11.03 3.67 4.37
C LYS A 85 12.40 3.59 3.67
N THR A 86 13.41 3.00 4.31
CA THR A 86 14.75 2.91 3.73
C THR A 86 14.85 1.87 2.62
N GLU A 87 14.31 0.67 2.84
CA GLU A 87 14.56 -0.47 1.93
C GLU A 87 13.46 -0.69 0.89
N PHE A 88 12.20 -0.43 1.26
CA PHE A 88 11.05 -0.91 0.48
C PHE A 88 10.22 0.22 -0.16
N GLN A 89 10.34 1.46 0.31
CA GLN A 89 9.64 2.60 -0.30
C GLN A 89 10.15 2.88 -1.72
N GLY A 90 11.42 2.58 -1.99
CA GLY A 90 12.06 2.74 -3.30
C GLY A 90 11.95 1.55 -4.26
N VAL A 91 11.20 0.48 -3.94
CA VAL A 91 11.18 -0.76 -4.75
C VAL A 91 10.91 -0.49 -6.24
N LYS A 92 9.90 0.33 -6.55
CA LYS A 92 9.57 0.70 -7.94
C LYS A 92 10.71 1.46 -8.63
N MET A 93 11.31 2.42 -7.91
CA MET A 93 12.44 3.19 -8.42
C MET A 93 13.64 2.29 -8.68
N ARG A 94 13.92 1.36 -7.76
CA ARG A 94 15.02 0.39 -7.87
C ARG A 94 14.82 -0.59 -9.03
N ILE A 95 13.59 -1.07 -9.24
CA ILE A 95 13.24 -1.89 -10.41
C ILE A 95 13.47 -1.10 -11.70
N ASN A 96 13.04 0.16 -11.77
CA ASN A 96 13.27 1.00 -12.95
C ASN A 96 14.75 1.26 -13.20
N MET A 97 15.53 1.55 -12.15
CA MET A 97 16.99 1.71 -12.24
C MET A 97 17.67 0.43 -12.74
N LEU A 98 17.26 -0.74 -12.24
CA LEU A 98 17.81 -2.03 -12.68
C LEU A 98 17.43 -2.35 -14.13
N ARG A 99 16.21 -2.00 -14.56
CA ARG A 99 15.79 -2.11 -15.97
C ARG A 99 16.62 -1.21 -16.87
N GLN A 100 16.84 0.03 -16.46
CA GLN A 100 17.67 0.97 -17.20
C GLN A 100 19.12 0.46 -17.29
N LYS A 101 19.71 0.04 -16.17
CA LYS A 101 21.05 -0.54 -16.13
C LYS A 101 21.17 -1.77 -17.04
N LEU A 102 20.18 -2.65 -17.03
CA LEU A 102 20.16 -3.83 -17.91
C LEU A 102 20.11 -3.42 -19.38
N TYR A 103 19.28 -2.42 -19.71
CA TYR A 103 19.20 -1.88 -21.07
C TYR A 103 20.53 -1.28 -21.53
N ASP A 104 21.21 -0.52 -20.67
CA ASP A 104 22.49 0.11 -20.97
C ASP A 104 23.60 -0.95 -21.18
N ILE A 105 23.64 -2.00 -20.34
CA ILE A 105 24.56 -3.14 -20.51
C ILE A 105 24.29 -3.85 -21.84
N GLN A 106 23.03 -4.18 -22.14
CA GLN A 106 22.65 -4.85 -23.39
C GLN A 106 22.94 -4.01 -24.63
N ARG A 107 22.85 -2.68 -24.52
CA ARG A 107 23.22 -1.77 -25.60
C ARG A 107 24.73 -1.75 -25.82
N ALA A 108 25.51 -1.67 -24.75
CA ALA A 108 26.97 -1.75 -24.83
C ALA A 108 27.44 -3.12 -25.37
N MET A 109 26.69 -4.19 -25.07
CA MET A 109 26.89 -5.53 -25.61
C MET A 109 26.65 -5.69 -27.12
N ARG A 110 26.16 -4.66 -27.82
CA ARG A 110 26.01 -4.69 -29.27
C ARG A 110 27.16 -4.03 -30.02
N LEU A 111 28.05 -3.33 -29.31
CA LEU A 111 29.18 -2.62 -29.90
C LEU A 111 30.41 -3.53 -30.00
N PRO A 112 31.22 -3.45 -31.07
CA PRO A 112 32.46 -4.21 -31.19
C PRO A 112 33.51 -3.75 -30.16
N GLY A 113 34.30 -4.68 -29.59
CA GLY A 113 35.37 -4.39 -28.62
C GLY A 113 35.02 -4.64 -27.14
N GLN A 114 34.15 -5.61 -26.85
CA GLN A 114 33.63 -5.80 -25.49
C GLN A 114 34.58 -6.51 -24.52
N PRO A 115 34.58 -6.09 -23.24
CA PRO A 115 35.24 -6.83 -22.18
C PRO A 115 34.42 -8.07 -21.78
N LEU A 116 35.10 -9.20 -21.53
CA LEU A 116 34.50 -10.50 -21.17
C LEU A 116 33.60 -10.45 -19.93
N ASN A 117 33.84 -9.51 -19.01
CA ASN A 117 33.09 -9.34 -17.77
C ASN A 117 31.65 -8.83 -17.97
N MET A 118 31.29 -8.33 -19.17
CA MET A 118 29.94 -7.80 -19.42
C MET A 118 28.86 -8.88 -19.27
N ILE A 119 29.12 -10.12 -19.70
CA ILE A 119 28.16 -11.23 -19.61
C ILE A 119 27.81 -11.53 -18.14
N GLU A 120 28.80 -11.53 -17.27
CA GLU A 120 28.61 -11.75 -15.83
C GLU A 120 27.81 -10.59 -15.21
N THR A 121 28.15 -9.34 -15.55
CA THR A 121 27.41 -8.17 -15.04
C THR A 121 25.95 -8.13 -15.51
N GLU A 122 25.65 -8.61 -16.72
CA GLU A 122 24.29 -8.73 -17.22
C GLU A 122 23.53 -9.81 -16.44
N ARG A 123 24.16 -10.97 -16.21
CA ARG A 123 23.57 -12.07 -15.44
C ARG A 123 23.25 -11.64 -14.00
N GLU A 124 24.17 -10.96 -13.33
CA GLU A 124 23.95 -10.41 -11.99
C GLU A 124 22.84 -9.36 -11.98
N THR A 125 22.80 -8.48 -12.97
CA THR A 125 21.77 -7.44 -13.07
C THR A 125 20.38 -8.06 -13.31
N LYS A 126 20.29 -9.10 -14.15
CA LYS A 126 19.05 -9.89 -14.35
C LYS A 126 18.60 -10.58 -13.06
N MET A 127 19.51 -11.24 -12.35
CA MET A 127 19.19 -11.92 -11.08
C MET A 127 18.70 -10.94 -10.02
N ASN A 128 19.35 -9.77 -9.91
CA ASN A 128 18.92 -8.70 -9.02
C ASN A 128 17.55 -8.15 -9.43
N LEU A 129 17.30 -7.93 -10.72
CA LEU A 129 16.00 -7.47 -11.21
C LEU A 129 14.89 -8.48 -10.87
N GLU A 130 15.12 -9.77 -11.08
CA GLU A 130 14.15 -10.83 -10.74
C GLU A 130 13.84 -10.85 -9.24
N LYS A 131 14.85 -10.72 -8.39
CA LYS A 131 14.68 -10.60 -6.93
C LYS A 131 13.77 -9.44 -6.57
N TRP A 132 14.00 -8.25 -7.12
CA TRP A 132 13.19 -7.06 -6.80
C TRP A 132 11.78 -7.14 -7.38
N LEU A 133 11.58 -7.76 -8.55
CA LEU A 133 10.26 -8.03 -9.11
C LEU A 133 9.45 -8.97 -8.21
N LYS A 134 10.06 -10.03 -7.67
CA LYS A 134 9.41 -10.93 -6.69
C LYS A 134 9.00 -10.20 -5.42
N VAL A 135 9.85 -9.29 -4.93
CA VAL A 135 9.55 -8.43 -3.77
C VAL A 135 8.37 -7.50 -4.06
N GLU A 136 8.30 -6.87 -5.24
CA GLU A 136 7.15 -6.04 -5.61
C GLU A 136 5.87 -6.88 -5.67
N GLU A 137 5.94 -8.04 -6.31
CA GLU A 137 4.79 -8.94 -6.46
C GLU A 137 4.22 -9.37 -5.10
N SER A 138 5.07 -9.79 -4.16
CA SER A 138 4.60 -10.20 -2.83
C SER A 138 4.01 -9.03 -2.03
N ILE A 139 4.55 -7.81 -2.15
CA ILE A 139 3.96 -6.60 -1.57
C ILE A 139 2.56 -6.36 -2.13
N MET A 140 2.39 -6.46 -3.46
CA MET A 140 1.10 -6.22 -4.11
C MET A 140 0.08 -7.33 -3.78
N ARG A 141 0.52 -8.58 -3.71
CA ARG A 141 -0.30 -9.71 -3.27
C ARG A 141 -0.82 -9.51 -1.84
N GLN A 142 0.05 -9.12 -0.91
CA GLN A 142 -0.34 -8.86 0.47
C GLN A 142 -1.32 -7.68 0.57
N LYS A 143 -1.05 -6.58 -0.16
CA LYS A 143 -1.92 -5.39 -0.16
C LYS A 143 -3.32 -5.69 -0.73
N SER A 144 -3.39 -6.50 -1.79
CA SER A 144 -4.64 -6.91 -2.44
C SER A 144 -5.44 -7.97 -1.64
N ARG A 145 -4.84 -8.61 -0.62
CA ARG A 145 -5.43 -9.71 0.18
C ARG A 145 -5.83 -10.93 -0.67
N VAL A 146 -5.11 -11.20 -1.75
CA VAL A 146 -5.37 -12.38 -2.60
C VAL A 146 -4.67 -13.61 -2.03
N GLN A 147 -5.44 -14.61 -1.58
CA GLN A 147 -4.90 -15.82 -0.93
C GLN A 147 -4.34 -16.83 -1.93
N ARG A 148 -5.09 -17.16 -2.99
CA ARG A 148 -4.68 -18.11 -4.05
C ARG A 148 -4.80 -17.44 -5.41
N LEU A 149 -3.67 -17.32 -6.09
CA LEU A 149 -3.61 -17.06 -7.53
C LEU A 149 -2.92 -18.28 -8.15
N LYS A 150 -3.59 -18.99 -9.06
CA LYS A 150 -3.00 -20.12 -9.81
C LYS A 150 -2.26 -19.69 -11.08
N LEU A 151 -2.18 -18.38 -11.35
CA LEU A 151 -1.53 -17.84 -12.54
C LEU A 151 -0.07 -17.49 -12.24
N GLY A 152 0.80 -17.71 -13.23
CA GLY A 152 2.26 -17.54 -13.12
C GLY A 152 2.74 -16.12 -12.79
N ASN A 153 4.07 -15.96 -12.74
CA ASN A 153 4.76 -14.74 -12.33
C ASN A 153 4.34 -13.53 -13.18
N GLY A 154 4.18 -12.35 -12.55
CA GLY A 154 3.96 -11.08 -13.26
C GLY A 154 2.56 -10.47 -13.17
N ASN A 155 1.68 -10.97 -12.30
CA ASN A 155 0.29 -10.49 -12.16
C ASN A 155 0.12 -9.21 -11.32
N THR A 156 1.11 -8.31 -11.31
CA THR A 156 1.03 -7.03 -10.59
C THR A 156 -0.14 -6.17 -11.05
N ALA A 157 -0.49 -6.20 -12.35
CA ALA A 157 -1.66 -5.52 -12.90
C ALA A 157 -2.98 -5.99 -12.26
N TYR A 158 -3.15 -7.31 -12.11
CA TYR A 158 -4.31 -7.90 -11.44
C TYR A 158 -4.38 -7.49 -9.96
N PHE A 159 -3.27 -7.60 -9.23
CA PHE A 159 -3.22 -7.17 -7.83
C PHE A 159 -3.54 -5.69 -7.67
N HIS A 160 -3.07 -4.85 -8.61
CA HIS A 160 -3.39 -3.43 -8.65
C HIS A 160 -4.87 -3.17 -8.92
N ALA A 161 -5.50 -3.88 -9.86
CA ALA A 161 -6.93 -3.75 -10.14
C ALA A 161 -7.78 -4.18 -8.93
N ARG A 162 -7.47 -5.34 -8.32
CA ARG A 162 -8.16 -5.84 -7.13
C ARG A 162 -8.00 -4.90 -5.93
N LEU A 163 -6.79 -4.37 -5.72
CA LEU A 163 -6.53 -3.38 -4.68
C LEU A 163 -7.36 -2.11 -4.88
N ARG A 164 -7.43 -1.59 -6.11
CA ARG A 164 -8.23 -0.41 -6.44
C ARG A 164 -9.72 -0.64 -6.16
N ASN A 165 -10.27 -1.74 -6.66
CA ASN A 165 -11.68 -2.11 -6.43
C ASN A 165 -11.99 -2.22 -4.93
N ARG A 166 -11.12 -2.86 -4.14
CA ARG A 166 -11.29 -2.96 -2.69
C ARG A 166 -11.21 -1.61 -1.98
N ILE A 167 -10.31 -0.72 -2.40
CA ILE A 167 -10.22 0.64 -1.84
C ILE A 167 -11.51 1.41 -2.14
N ALA A 168 -12.06 1.28 -3.35
CA ALA A 168 -13.32 1.90 -3.73
C ALA A 168 -14.51 1.34 -2.91
N GLN A 169 -14.63 0.02 -2.79
CA GLN A 169 -15.71 -0.63 -2.03
C GLN A 169 -15.67 -0.33 -0.53
N ASN A 170 -14.48 -0.25 0.06
CA ASN A 170 -14.33 -0.02 1.50
C ASN A 170 -14.30 1.46 1.87
N ARG A 171 -14.50 2.36 0.90
CA ARG A 171 -14.54 3.79 1.17
C ARG A 171 -15.89 4.14 1.77
N ILE A 172 -15.86 4.71 2.98
CA ILE A 172 -17.05 5.33 3.57
C ILE A 172 -17.15 6.72 2.96
N THR A 173 -18.18 6.95 2.15
CA THR A 173 -18.47 8.22 1.46
C THR A 173 -19.52 9.02 2.20
N SER A 174 -20.46 8.33 2.86
CA SER A 174 -21.51 8.95 3.66
C SER A 174 -21.94 8.05 4.81
N LEU A 175 -22.45 8.65 5.88
CA LEU A 175 -23.15 7.97 6.96
C LEU A 175 -24.57 8.53 7.08
N ILE A 176 -25.52 7.67 7.44
CA ILE A 176 -26.88 8.07 7.78
C ILE A 176 -26.96 8.17 9.31
N SER A 177 -27.24 9.37 9.81
CA SER A 177 -27.42 9.64 11.23
C SER A 177 -28.72 9.02 11.75
N ALA A 178 -28.85 8.84 13.06
CA ALA A 178 -30.07 8.35 13.71
C ALA A 178 -31.30 9.23 13.38
N ASN A 179 -31.08 10.50 13.05
CA ASN A 179 -32.13 11.46 12.69
C ASN A 179 -32.45 11.44 11.17
N GLY A 180 -31.90 10.49 10.41
CA GLY A 180 -32.08 10.40 8.95
C GLY A 180 -31.23 11.36 8.12
N SER A 181 -30.44 12.24 8.74
CA SER A 181 -29.55 13.15 8.02
C SER A 181 -28.33 12.43 7.43
N ILE A 182 -27.98 12.76 6.19
CA ILE A 182 -26.82 12.20 5.50
C ILE A 182 -25.61 13.09 5.78
N VAL A 183 -24.56 12.49 6.32
CA VAL A 183 -23.29 13.16 6.60
C VAL A 183 -22.28 12.71 5.55
N THR A 184 -21.74 13.65 4.78
CA THR A 184 -20.82 13.37 3.66
C THR A 184 -19.40 13.90 3.90
N THR A 185 -19.20 14.84 4.83
CA THR A 185 -17.90 15.42 5.12
C THR A 185 -17.03 14.47 5.93
N THR A 186 -15.74 14.36 5.57
CA THR A 186 -14.78 13.49 6.28
C THR A 186 -14.68 13.77 7.78
N ASN A 187 -14.70 15.04 8.19
CA ASN A 187 -14.60 15.42 9.60
C ASN A 187 -15.88 15.04 10.36
N ASP A 188 -17.05 15.37 9.81
CA ASP A 188 -18.34 15.05 10.42
C ASP A 188 -18.55 13.53 10.55
N ILE A 189 -18.11 12.74 9.57
CA ILE A 189 -18.10 11.27 9.62
C ILE A 189 -17.23 10.77 10.77
N GLU A 190 -16.03 11.35 10.95
CA GLU A 190 -15.11 10.99 12.03
C GLU A 190 -15.70 11.32 13.40
N ASP A 191 -16.25 12.52 13.57
CA ASP A 191 -16.86 12.95 14.82
C ASP A 191 -18.04 12.06 15.19
N LYS A 192 -18.90 11.70 14.23
CA LYS A 192 -20.01 10.78 14.48
C LYS A 192 -19.56 9.37 14.85
N ILE A 193 -18.50 8.88 14.24
CA ILE A 193 -17.91 7.58 14.63
C ILE A 193 -17.36 7.68 16.06
N LEU A 194 -16.64 8.74 16.40
CA LEU A 194 -16.07 8.93 17.73
C LEU A 194 -17.15 9.06 18.80
N ASP A 195 -18.20 9.83 18.55
CA ASP A 195 -19.34 9.98 19.45
C ASP A 195 -20.03 8.63 19.70
N PHE A 196 -20.23 7.83 18.65
CA PHE A 196 -20.82 6.50 18.79
C PHE A 196 -20.00 5.61 19.74
N TYR A 197 -18.67 5.58 19.59
CA TYR A 197 -17.82 4.76 20.46
C TYR A 197 -17.72 5.31 21.89
N LYS A 198 -17.76 6.63 22.10
CA LYS A 198 -17.77 7.23 23.46
C LYS A 198 -19.05 6.95 24.24
N ILE A 199 -20.17 6.81 23.54
CA ILE A 199 -21.49 6.58 24.17
C ILE A 199 -21.68 5.10 24.52
N ASN A 200 -21.16 4.19 23.69
CA ASN A 200 -21.43 2.75 23.79
C ASN A 200 -20.32 1.92 24.46
N TYR A 201 -19.16 2.51 24.75
CA TYR A 201 -18.02 1.86 25.40
C TYR A 201 -17.31 2.80 26.38
#